data_AF-A0A2E0NHW8-F1
#
_entry.id   AF-A0A2E0NHW8-F1
#
_cell.length_a   1.000
_cell.length_b   1.000
_cell.length_c   1.000
_cell.angle_alpha   90.00
_cell.angle_beta   90.00
_cell.angle_gamma   90.00
#
_symmetry.space_group_name_H-M   'P 1'
#
loop_
_entity.id
_entity.type
_entity.pdbx_description
1 polymer ?
#
loop_
_entity_poly.entity_id
_entity_poly.type
_entity_poly.pdbx_seq_one_letter_code
_entity_poly.pdbx_strand_id
1 'polypeptide(L)'
;MELLDIGFAILLCKVCISFLPIVLGIYFLAGPVESKRVIRNKICMALFGLNNAIPYAKFERGLRVVAMLLFIFGALASWILLFRNLLL
;
A
#
# COMPACT_ATOMS: atom_id res chain seq x y z
N MET A 1 -15.45 -9.04 -28.66
CA MET A 1 -15.54 -7.67 -28.14
C MET A 1 -14.22 -7.34 -27.47
N GLU A 2 -13.48 -6.39 -28.02
CA GLU A 2 -12.03 -6.15 -27.88
C GLU A 2 -11.57 -5.63 -26.50
N LEU A 3 -12.39 -5.75 -25.44
CA LEU A 3 -12.00 -5.33 -24.08
C LEU A 3 -11.07 -6.30 -23.37
N LEU A 4 -10.98 -7.57 -23.83
CA LEU A 4 -10.07 -8.58 -23.28
C LEU A 4 -8.80 -8.72 -24.14
N ASP A 5 -8.31 -7.60 -24.66
CA ASP A 5 -6.99 -7.57 -25.29
C ASP A 5 -5.91 -7.69 -24.21
N ILE A 6 -4.87 -8.48 -24.47
CA ILE A 6 -3.75 -8.70 -23.54
C ILE A 6 -3.10 -7.36 -23.17
N GLY A 7 -3.07 -6.38 -24.09
CA GLY A 7 -2.58 -5.04 -23.82
C GLY A 7 -3.40 -4.30 -22.76
N PHE A 8 -4.72 -4.44 -22.79
CA PHE A 8 -5.61 -3.84 -21.79
C PHE A 8 -5.42 -4.49 -20.41
N ALA A 9 -5.29 -5.82 -20.35
CA ALA A 9 -5.03 -6.54 -19.11
C ALA A 9 -3.69 -6.12 -18.47
N ILE A 10 -2.64 -5.95 -19.28
CA ILE A 10 -1.32 -5.48 -18.81
C ILE A 10 -1.43 -4.05 -18.28
N LEU A 11 -2.17 -3.17 -18.95
CA LEU A 11 -2.39 -1.80 -18.50
C LEU A 11 -3.11 -1.76 -17.15
N LEU A 12 -4.13 -2.60 -16.97
CA LEU A 12 -4.88 -2.71 -15.72
C LEU A 12 -3.97 -3.20 -14.57
N CYS A 13 -3.12 -4.20 -14.82
CA CYS A 13 -2.11 -4.64 -13.86
C CYS A 13 -1.13 -3.53 -13.48
N LYS A 14 -0.64 -2.75 -14.47
CA LYS A 14 0.26 -1.62 -14.21
C LYS A 14 -0.40 -0.54 -13.35
N VAL A 15 -1.65 -0.19 -13.64
CA VAL A 15 -2.43 0.78 -12.85
C VAL A 15 -2.60 0.26 -11.42
N CYS A 16 -3.00 -1.00 -11.25
CA CYS A 16 -3.15 -1.62 -9.93
C CYS A 16 -1.84 -1.57 -9.12
N ILE A 17 -0.71 -1.98 -9.70
CA ILE A 17 0.60 -1.95 -9.02
C ILE A 17 1.03 -0.53 -8.63
N SER A 18 0.61 0.47 -9.41
CA SER A 18 0.93 1.88 -9.16
C SER A 18 0.04 2.51 -8.09
N PHE A 19 -1.27 2.25 -8.14
CA PHE A 19 -2.27 2.91 -7.30
C PHE A 19 -2.54 2.20 -5.97
N LEU A 20 -2.57 0.85 -5.94
CA LEU A 20 -2.79 0.09 -4.71
C LEU A 20 -1.86 0.48 -3.55
N PRO A 21 -0.54 0.59 -3.74
CA PRO A 21 0.36 0.98 -2.64
C PRO A 21 0.04 2.38 -2.12
N ILE A 22 -0.31 3.33 -3.01
CA ILE A 22 -0.69 4.69 -2.63
C ILE A 22 -1.97 4.68 -1.77
N VAL A 23 -3.00 3.96 -2.21
CA VAL A 23 -4.26 3.82 -1.47
C VAL A 23 -4.04 3.17 -0.10
N LEU A 24 -3.21 2.13 -0.03
CA LEU A 24 -2.82 1.49 1.23
C LEU A 24 -2.04 2.44 2.15
N GLY A 25 -1.14 3.25 1.59
CA GLY A 25 -0.41 4.29 2.33
C GLY A 25 -1.35 5.33 2.94
N ILE A 26 -2.33 5.82 2.17
CA ILE A 26 -3.37 6.74 2.65
C ILE A 26 -4.20 6.08 3.75
N TYR A 27 -4.63 4.83 3.55
CA TYR A 27 -5.40 4.10 4.56
C TYR A 27 -4.62 3.94 5.88
N PHE A 28 -3.31 3.68 5.81
CA PHE A 28 -2.45 3.61 7.01
C PHE A 28 -2.24 4.97 7.69
N LEU A 29 -2.32 6.08 6.98
CA LEU A 29 -2.21 7.43 7.55
C LEU A 29 -3.54 7.99 8.07
N ALA A 30 -4.57 8.01 7.22
CA ALA A 30 -5.85 8.66 7.48
C ALA A 30 -6.92 7.72 8.04
N GLY A 31 -6.67 6.41 8.04
CA GLY A 31 -7.64 5.43 8.55
C GLY A 31 -7.97 5.63 10.03
N PRO A 32 -9.16 5.17 10.47
CA PRO A 32 -9.59 5.31 11.85
C PRO A 32 -8.66 4.56 12.82
N VAL A 33 -8.51 5.13 14.02
CA VAL A 33 -7.64 4.61 15.08
C VAL A 33 -8.01 3.16 15.45
N GLU A 34 -9.30 2.83 15.45
CA GLU A 34 -9.78 1.47 15.72
C GLU A 34 -9.26 0.45 14.71
N SER A 35 -9.35 0.75 13.41
CA SER A 35 -8.82 -0.14 12.37
C SER A 35 -7.32 -0.34 12.52
N LYS A 36 -6.56 0.70 12.86
CA LYS A 36 -5.11 0.59 13.10
C LYS A 36 -4.80 -0.29 14.30
N ARG A 37 -5.60 -0.23 15.36
CA ARG A 37 -5.48 -1.11 16.53
C ARG A 37 -5.78 -2.58 16.18
N VAL A 38 -6.79 -2.84 15.36
CA VAL A 38 -7.12 -4.19 14.89
C VAL A 38 -5.95 -4.77 14.08
N ILE A 39 -5.39 -4.00 13.15
CA ILE A 39 -4.23 -4.41 12.35
C ILE A 39 -3.03 -4.70 13.24
N ARG A 40 -2.74 -3.82 14.21
CA ARG A 40 -1.68 -4.02 15.20
C ARG A 40 -1.86 -5.34 15.94
N ASN A 41 -3.05 -5.61 16.46
CA ASN A 41 -3.32 -6.81 17.24
C ASN A 41 -3.15 -8.07 16.38
N LYS A 42 -3.64 -8.06 15.12
CA LYS A 42 -3.42 -9.16 14.17
C LYS A 42 -1.94 -9.40 13.90
N ILE A 43 -1.17 -8.34 13.67
CA ILE A 43 0.29 -8.42 13.44
C ILE A 43 1.00 -8.94 14.69
N CYS A 44 0.68 -8.41 15.87
CA CYS A 44 1.32 -8.83 17.11
C CYS A 44 0.94 -10.28 17.48
N MET A 45 -0.29 -10.71 17.20
CA MET A 45 -0.72 -12.09 17.36
C MET A 45 0.02 -13.03 16.39
N ALA A 46 0.17 -12.63 15.13
CA ALA A 46 0.87 -13.44 14.13
C ALA A 46 2.37 -13.55 14.38
N LEU A 47 3.02 -12.48 14.85
CA LEU A 47 4.48 -12.43 15.04
C LEU A 47 4.93 -12.84 16.44
N PHE A 48 4.15 -12.52 17.47
CA PHE A 48 4.54 -12.67 18.87
C PHE A 48 3.57 -13.53 19.68
N GLY A 49 2.47 -14.02 19.10
CA GLY A 49 1.44 -14.77 19.82
C GLY A 49 0.67 -13.97 20.88
N LEU A 50 0.84 -12.64 20.91
CA LEU A 50 0.32 -11.75 21.94
C LEU A 50 -0.32 -10.51 21.31
N ASN A 51 -1.48 -10.08 21.79
CA ASN A 51 -2.24 -8.97 21.20
C ASN A 51 -1.70 -7.56 21.52
N ASN A 52 -0.71 -7.41 22.41
CA ASN A 52 -0.22 -6.10 22.85
C ASN A 52 1.31 -6.01 22.99
N ALA A 53 2.05 -6.77 22.18
CA ALA A 53 3.52 -6.77 22.21
C ALA A 53 4.13 -5.40 21.87
N ILE A 54 3.47 -4.60 21.01
CA ILE A 54 3.97 -3.30 20.55
C ILE A 54 3.07 -2.15 21.06
N PRO A 55 3.63 -1.14 21.76
CA PRO A 55 2.92 0.07 22.14
C PRO A 55 2.34 0.79 20.92
N TYR A 56 1.08 1.23 21.00
CA TYR A 56 0.38 1.86 19.86
C TYR A 56 1.14 3.05 19.27
N ALA A 57 1.74 3.91 20.11
CA ALA A 57 2.53 5.06 19.63
C ALA A 57 3.75 4.67 18.78
N LYS A 58 4.41 3.54 19.09
CA LYS A 58 5.52 3.02 18.28
C LYS A 58 5.01 2.41 16.98
N PHE A 59 3.90 1.67 17.05
CA PHE A 59 3.25 1.09 15.88
C PHE A 59 2.76 2.15 14.90
N GLU A 60 2.20 3.26 15.39
CA GLU A 60 1.73 4.37 14.57
C GLU A 60 2.86 5.08 13.83
N ARG A 61 4.02 5.27 14.49
CA ARG A 61 5.22 5.77 13.82
C ARG A 61 5.69 4.80 12.73
N GLY A 62 5.67 3.50 13.01
CA GLY A 62 5.97 2.46 12.02
C GLY A 62 5.04 2.53 10.81
N LEU A 63 3.72 2.65 11.03
CA LEU A 63 2.72 2.83 9.97
C LEU A 63 3.00 4.07 9.11
N ARG A 64 3.44 5.19 9.71
CA ARG A 64 3.83 6.40 8.95
C ARG A 64 5.03 6.15 8.04
N VAL A 65 6.06 5.47 8.54
CA VAL A 65 7.24 5.12 7.74
C VAL A 65 6.86 4.19 6.59
N VAL A 66 6.06 3.15 6.88
CA VAL A 66 5.53 2.25 5.85
C VAL A 66 4.70 3.00 4.81
N ALA A 67 3.84 3.92 5.25
CA ALA A 67 3.06 4.74 4.33
C ALA A 67 3.96 5.61 3.43
N MET A 68 5.00 6.25 3.95
CA MET A 68 5.96 7.01 3.13
C MET A 68 6.65 6.11 2.09
N LEU A 69 7.09 4.91 2.48
CA LEU A 69 7.70 3.96 1.55
C LEU A 69 6.72 3.55 0.45
N LEU A 70 5.45 3.34 0.79
CA LEU A 70 4.40 3.02 -0.18
C LEU A 70 4.12 4.17 -1.15
N PHE A 71 4.16 5.42 -0.69
CA PHE A 71 4.06 6.58 -1.58
C PHE A 71 5.25 6.69 -2.52
N ILE A 72 6.48 6.53 -2.02
CA ILE A 72 7.70 6.56 -2.85
C ILE A 72 7.63 5.43 -3.89
N PHE A 73 7.26 4.23 -3.47
CA PHE A 73 7.09 3.09 -4.36
C PHE A 73 6.01 3.36 -5.42
N GLY A 74 4.84 3.83 -5.02
CA GLY A 74 3.75 4.16 -5.95
C GLY A 74 4.12 5.25 -6.95
N ALA A 75 4.85 6.28 -6.52
CA ALA A 75 5.35 7.34 -7.40
C ALA A 75 6.36 6.81 -8.42
N LEU A 76 7.34 6.01 -7.97
CA LEU A 76 8.33 5.37 -8.85
C LEU A 76 7.68 4.38 -9.81
N ALA A 77 6.76 3.55 -9.32
CA ALA A 77 6.02 2.58 -10.13
C ALA A 77 5.18 3.29 -11.19
N SER A 78 4.48 4.37 -10.82
CA SER A 78 3.74 5.20 -11.77
C SER A 78 4.66 5.77 -12.85
N TRP A 79 5.82 6.33 -12.45
CA TRP A 79 6.79 6.88 -13.38
C TRP A 79 7.33 5.83 -14.38
N ILE A 80 7.72 4.66 -13.88
CA ILE A 80 8.35 3.60 -14.69
C ILE A 80 7.33 2.85 -15.54
N LEU A 81 6.15 2.52 -15.00
CA LEU A 81 5.19 1.63 -15.65
C LEU A 81 4.18 2.37 -16.53
N LEU A 82 3.77 3.58 -16.13
CA LEU A 82 2.76 4.37 -16.83
C LEU A 82 3.39 5.47 -17.70
N PHE A 83 4.30 6.28 -17.14
CA PHE A 83 4.83 7.45 -17.86
C PHE A 83 5.99 7.15 -18.81
N ARG A 84 6.86 6.18 -18.49
CA ARG A 84 8.04 5.88 -19.32
C ARG A 84 7.70 5.44 -20.75
N ASN A 85 6.58 4.75 -20.95
CA ASN A 85 6.13 4.33 -22.29
C ASN A 85 5.25 5.37 -23.00
N LEU A 86 4.89 6.46 -22.32
CA LEU A 86 4.04 7.52 -22.89
C LEU A 86 4.87 8.71 -23.39
N LEU A 87 6.07 8.94 -22.84
CA LEU A 87 6.94 10.10 -23.11
C LEU A 87 8.16 9.80 -24.01
N LEU A 88 8.44 8.54 -24.34
CA LEU A 88 9.50 8.08 -25.26
C LEU A 88 8.86 7.34 -26.44
#